data_AF-A0A1X7HLL4-F1
#
_entry.id   AF-A0A1X7HLL4-F1
#
_cell.length_a   1.000
_cell.length_b   1.000
_cell.length_c   1.000
_cell.angle_alpha   90.00
_cell.angle_beta   90.00
_cell.angle_gamma   90.00
#
_symmetry.space_group_name_H-M   'P 1'
#
loop_
_entity.id
_entity.type
_entity.pdbx_description
1 polymer ?
#
loop_
_entity_poly.entity_id
_entity_poly.type
_entity_poly.pdbx_seq_one_letter_code
_entity_poly.pdbx_strand_id
1 'polypeptide(L)'
;MLAKIKRAYPGFTNLINRDESGRALSSPTAELWHERLNINGVTLDQAMYALDLHIDNERFEPTIADILRPKKQLSIYDVQKIEREQEVLSLKEYHENNIVGPPPDHVLEKLQKLFNKTRVPAFKDYSGGGDENE
;
A
#
# COMPACT_ATOMS: atom_id res chain seq x y z
N MET A 1 -19.70 -13.74 11.65
CA MET A 1 -19.51 -12.65 10.67
C MET A 1 -20.83 -12.08 10.13
N LEU A 2 -21.63 -12.82 9.36
CA LEU A 2 -22.87 -12.27 8.75
C LEU A 2 -23.89 -11.68 9.75
N ALA A 3 -24.00 -12.26 10.95
CA ALA A 3 -24.84 -11.68 12.01
C ALA A 3 -24.37 -10.29 12.45
N LYS A 4 -23.06 -10.02 12.43
CA LYS A 4 -22.48 -8.71 12.74
C LYS A 4 -22.79 -7.70 11.62
N ILE A 5 -22.70 -8.13 10.36
CA ILE A 5 -23.12 -7.33 9.20
C ILE A 5 -24.60 -6.95 9.32
N LYS A 6 -25.48 -7.91 9.63
CA LYS A 6 -26.92 -7.65 9.82
C LYS A 6 -27.20 -6.66 10.96
N ARG A 7 -26.39 -6.68 12.01
CA ARG A 7 -26.51 -5.76 13.15
C ARG A 7 -26.06 -4.33 12.79
N ALA A 8 -24.96 -4.20 12.04
CA ALA A 8 -24.45 -2.90 11.59
C ALA A 8 -25.30 -2.30 10.46
N TYR A 9 -25.82 -3.15 9.58
CA TYR A 9 -26.62 -2.78 8.41
C TYR A 9 -27.97 -3.50 8.47
N PRO A 10 -29.01 -2.88 9.06
CA PRO A 10 -30.33 -3.49 9.18
C PRO A 10 -30.96 -3.89 7.84
N GLY A 11 -30.58 -3.22 6.74
CA GLY A 11 -31.02 -3.52 5.38
C GLY A 11 -30.44 -4.81 4.78
N PHE A 12 -29.34 -5.32 5.33
CA PHE A 12 -28.64 -6.49 4.78
C PHE A 12 -29.53 -7.73 4.79
N THR A 13 -29.70 -8.39 3.66
CA THR A 13 -30.51 -9.60 3.55
C THR A 13 -29.60 -10.83 3.51
N ASN A 14 -29.75 -11.68 4.52
CA ASN A 14 -29.10 -12.99 4.51
C ASN A 14 -30.09 -14.03 4.01
N LEU A 15 -29.74 -14.76 2.95
CA LEU A 15 -30.54 -15.88 2.48
C LEU A 15 -30.37 -17.04 3.45
N ILE A 16 -31.50 -17.52 3.98
CA ILE A 16 -31.56 -18.59 4.96
C ILE A 16 -32.55 -19.63 4.45
N ASN A 17 -32.06 -20.85 4.22
CA ASN A 17 -32.90 -22.01 3.99
C ASN A 17 -33.46 -22.48 5.34
N ARG A 18 -34.77 -22.68 5.41
CA ARG A 18 -35.46 -23.10 6.64
C ARG A 18 -36.09 -24.47 6.46
N ASP A 19 -36.14 -25.25 7.54
CA ASP A 19 -36.90 -26.50 7.59
C ASP A 19 -38.40 -26.24 7.73
N GLU A 20 -39.20 -27.32 7.67
CA GLU A 20 -40.65 -27.30 7.86
C GLU A 20 -41.07 -26.76 9.24
N SER A 21 -40.15 -26.76 10.21
CA SER A 21 -40.33 -26.23 11.57
C SER A 21 -39.86 -24.76 11.70
N GLY A 22 -39.45 -24.12 10.61
CA GLY A 22 -39.00 -22.74 10.56
C GLY A 22 -37.58 -22.49 11.11
N ARG A 23 -36.81 -23.54 11.41
CA ARG A 23 -35.42 -23.46 11.88
C ARG A 23 -34.49 -23.21 10.70
N ALA A 24 -33.46 -22.39 10.90
CA ALA A 24 -32.44 -22.15 9.89
C ALA A 24 -31.55 -23.40 9.72
N LEU A 25 -31.64 -24.05 8.56
CA LEU A 25 -30.85 -25.23 8.18
C LEU A 25 -29.49 -24.80 7.64
N SER A 26 -29.50 -23.88 6.68
CA SER A 26 -28.27 -23.37 6.07
C SER A 26 -28.46 -21.95 5.55
N SER A 27 -27.33 -21.30 5.29
CA SER A 27 -27.32 -19.99 4.66
C SER A 27 -26.38 -20.08 3.45
N PRO A 28 -26.93 -20.09 2.22
CA PRO A 28 -26.11 -20.07 1.00
C PRO A 28 -25.13 -18.89 0.99
N THR A 29 -25.52 -17.76 1.56
CA THR A 29 -24.64 -16.60 1.73
C THR A 29 -23.48 -16.91 2.68
N ALA A 30 -23.73 -17.59 3.80
CA ALA A 30 -22.67 -17.97 4.74
C ALA A 30 -21.69 -18.97 4.12
N GLU A 31 -22.21 -19.96 3.39
CA GLU A 31 -21.40 -20.97 2.68
C GLU A 31 -20.50 -20.32 1.63
N LEU A 32 -21.07 -19.46 0.78
CA LEU A 32 -20.30 -18.73 -0.23
C LEU A 32 -19.22 -17.86 0.41
N TRP A 33 -19.54 -17.17 1.50
CA TRP A 33 -18.57 -16.33 2.19
C TRP A 33 -17.43 -17.16 2.79
N HIS A 34 -17.77 -18.28 3.43
CA HIS A 34 -16.79 -19.19 3.99
C HIS A 34 -15.86 -19.76 2.91
N GLU A 35 -16.41 -20.25 1.80
CA GLU A 35 -15.64 -20.79 0.67
C GLU A 35 -14.66 -19.75 0.11
N ARG A 36 -15.15 -18.53 -0.17
CA ARG A 36 -14.34 -17.46 -0.76
C ARG A 36 -13.24 -16.98 0.18
N LEU A 37 -13.52 -16.83 1.47
CA LEU A 37 -12.50 -16.47 2.46
C LEU A 37 -11.42 -17.54 2.55
N ASN A 38 -11.82 -18.82 2.55
CA ASN A 38 -10.89 -19.94 2.63
C ASN A 38 -10.01 -20.06 1.37
N ILE A 39 -10.58 -19.90 0.17
CA ILE A 39 -9.82 -19.91 -1.11
C ILE A 39 -8.74 -18.82 -1.13
N ASN A 40 -9.03 -17.66 -0.54
CA ASN A 40 -8.07 -16.55 -0.49
C ASN A 40 -7.13 -16.61 0.74
N GLY A 41 -7.18 -17.69 1.52
CA GLY A 41 -6.33 -17.88 2.70
C GLY A 41 -6.59 -16.88 3.82
N VAL A 42 -7.76 -16.24 3.85
CA VAL A 42 -8.11 -15.24 4.86
C VAL A 42 -8.64 -15.94 6.10
N THR A 43 -8.00 -15.70 7.24
CA THR A 43 -8.47 -16.25 8.52
C THR A 43 -9.72 -15.53 9.01
N LEU A 44 -10.49 -16.18 9.90
CA LEU A 44 -11.69 -15.56 10.47
C LEU A 44 -11.36 -14.24 11.19
N ASP A 45 -10.26 -14.19 11.92
CA ASP A 45 -9.84 -12.99 12.65
C ASP A 45 -9.50 -11.83 11.70
N GLN A 46 -8.79 -12.12 10.61
CA GLN A 46 -8.49 -11.14 9.56
C GLN A 46 -9.77 -10.62 8.89
N ALA A 47 -10.70 -11.52 8.56
CA ALA A 47 -11.98 -11.15 7.98
C ALA A 47 -12.83 -10.29 8.92
N MET A 48 -12.82 -10.62 10.22
CA MET A 48 -13.54 -9.85 11.25
C MET A 48 -12.93 -8.47 11.45
N TYR A 49 -11.59 -8.35 11.45
CA TYR A 49 -10.90 -7.07 11.52
C TYR A 49 -11.19 -6.19 10.29
N ALA A 50 -11.12 -6.77 9.08
CA ALA A 50 -11.46 -6.05 7.85
C ALA A 50 -12.92 -5.59 7.84
N LEU A 51 -13.83 -6.40 8.38
CA LEU A 51 -15.23 -6.03 8.55
C LEU A 51 -15.41 -4.86 9.51
N ASP A 52 -14.68 -4.84 10.64
CA ASP A 52 -14.73 -3.72 11.58
C ASP A 52 -14.25 -2.43 10.94
N LEU A 53 -13.12 -2.49 10.24
CA LEU A 53 -12.59 -1.35 9.52
C LEU A 53 -13.56 -0.85 8.43
N HIS A 54 -14.27 -1.74 7.74
CA HIS A 54 -15.31 -1.35 6.78
C HIS A 54 -16.48 -0.66 7.48
N ILE A 55 -16.98 -1.22 8.59
CA ILE A 55 -18.10 -0.64 9.34
C ILE A 55 -17.81 0.78 9.81
N ASP A 56 -16.57 1.04 10.24
CA ASP A 56 -16.18 2.37 10.75
C ASP A 56 -16.05 3.42 9.63
N ASN A 57 -15.70 3.00 8.41
CA ASN A 57 -15.38 3.92 7.31
C ASN A 57 -16.47 4.03 6.24
N GLU A 58 -17.35 3.04 6.10
CA GLU A 58 -18.29 2.92 4.99
C GLU A 58 -19.74 2.82 5.46
N ARG A 59 -20.60 3.64 4.86
CA ARG A 59 -22.03 3.69 5.19
C ARG A 59 -22.83 2.55 4.56
N PHE A 60 -22.30 1.95 3.50
CA PHE A 60 -22.97 0.88 2.75
C PHE A 60 -22.52 -0.51 3.22
N GLU A 61 -23.40 -1.47 3.04
CA GLU A 61 -23.14 -2.86 3.42
C GLU A 61 -21.92 -3.43 2.68
N PRO A 62 -21.05 -4.18 3.37
CA PRO A 62 -19.85 -4.73 2.77
C PRO A 62 -20.20 -5.83 1.78
N THR A 63 -19.51 -5.81 0.64
CA THR A 63 -19.42 -6.99 -0.21
C THR A 63 -18.28 -7.87 0.25
N ILE A 64 -18.25 -9.13 -0.20
CA ILE A 64 -17.14 -10.02 0.13
C ILE A 64 -15.80 -9.51 -0.41
N ALA A 65 -15.81 -8.77 -1.52
CA ALA A 65 -14.62 -8.20 -2.12
C ALA A 65 -13.96 -7.15 -1.22
N ASP A 66 -14.76 -6.40 -0.47
CA ASP A 66 -14.28 -5.37 0.47
C ASP A 66 -13.54 -5.99 1.66
N ILE A 67 -13.91 -7.22 2.04
CA ILE A 67 -13.24 -7.99 3.09
C ILE A 67 -11.95 -8.63 2.54
N LEU A 68 -12.02 -9.20 1.33
CA LEU A 68 -10.89 -9.89 0.69
C LEU A 68 -9.75 -8.95 0.32
N ARG A 69 -10.09 -7.71 -0.07
CA ARG A 69 -9.13 -6.64 -0.28
C ARG A 69 -9.36 -5.63 0.82
N PRO A 70 -8.70 -5.75 2.00
CA PRO A 70 -8.59 -4.59 2.86
C PRO A 70 -7.95 -3.52 1.98
N LYS A 71 -8.74 -2.54 1.54
CA LYS A 71 -8.26 -1.45 0.70
C LYS A 71 -7.18 -0.79 1.54
N LYS A 72 -5.92 -1.11 1.25
CA LYS A 72 -4.83 -0.28 1.74
C LYS A 72 -5.06 1.02 1.02
N GLN A 73 -5.73 1.95 1.69
CA GLN A 73 -5.85 3.32 1.21
C GLN A 73 -4.42 3.83 1.19
N LEU A 74 -3.77 3.67 0.04
CA LEU A 74 -2.42 4.17 -0.18
C LEU A 74 -2.52 5.68 0.02
N SER A 75 -1.67 6.23 0.87
CA SER A 75 -1.58 7.68 0.97
C SER A 75 -1.09 8.23 -0.36
N ILE A 76 -1.31 9.52 -0.61
CA ILE A 76 -0.82 10.20 -1.81
C ILE A 76 0.70 9.96 -1.98
N TYR A 77 1.46 9.92 -0.89
CA TYR A 77 2.90 9.65 -0.92
C TYR A 77 3.25 8.22 -1.31
N ASP A 78 2.44 7.25 -0.90
CA ASP A 78 2.64 5.85 -1.28
C ASP A 78 2.38 5.65 -2.77
N VAL A 79 1.36 6.31 -3.31
CA VAL A 79 1.07 6.32 -4.76
C VAL A 79 2.25 6.94 -5.53
N GLN A 80 2.72 8.12 -5.11
CA GLN A 80 3.87 8.79 -5.74
C GLN A 80 5.15 7.94 -5.68
N LYS A 81 5.32 7.17 -4.59
CA LYS A 81 6.46 6.26 -4.46
C LYS A 81 6.38 5.12 -5.48
N ILE A 82 5.21 4.50 -5.63
CA ILE A 82 4.98 3.43 -6.61
C ILE A 82 5.17 3.95 -8.05
N GLU A 83 4.63 5.12 -8.36
CA GLU A 83 4.78 5.76 -9.67
C GLU A 83 6.27 6.01 -10.00
N ARG A 84 7.02 6.55 -9.04
CA ARG A 84 8.46 6.79 -9.20
C ARG A 84 9.24 5.49 -9.38
N GLU A 85 8.90 4.44 -8.63
CA GLU A 85 9.54 3.13 -8.76
C GLU A 85 9.30 2.54 -10.16
N GLN A 86 8.09 2.66 -10.71
CA GLN A 86 7.77 2.25 -12.07
C GLN A 86 8.53 3.06 -13.13
N GLU A 87 8.62 4.37 -12.95
CA GLU A 87 9.39 5.25 -13.86
C GLU A 87 10.88 4.90 -13.87
N VAL A 88 11.47 4.64 -12.69
CA VAL A 88 12.87 4.22 -12.60
C VAL A 88 13.08 2.85 -13.26
N LEU A 89 12.13 1.93 -13.11
CA LEU A 89 12.21 0.61 -13.73
C LEU A 89 12.18 0.72 -15.26
N SER A 90 11.26 1.51 -15.82
CA SER A 90 11.16 1.70 -17.27
C SER A 90 12.39 2.37 -17.86
N LEU A 91 12.99 3.34 -17.15
CA LEU A 91 14.25 3.96 -17.55
C LEU A 91 15.42 2.97 -17.56
N LYS A 92 15.47 2.06 -16.58
CA LYS A 92 16.49 0.99 -16.54
C LYS A 92 16.31 0.01 -17.69
N GLU A 93 15.08 -0.45 -17.93
CA GLU A 93 14.77 -1.32 -19.07
C GLU A 93 15.13 -0.65 -20.39
N TYR A 94 14.86 0.65 -20.53
CA TYR A 94 15.27 1.40 -21.71
C TYR A 94 16.80 1.45 -21.86
N HIS A 95 17.53 1.65 -20.76
CA HIS A 95 18.99 1.72 -20.78
C HIS A 95 19.65 0.38 -21.09
N GLU A 96 19.06 -0.73 -20.66
CA GLU A 96 19.56 -2.08 -20.94
C GLU A 96 19.28 -2.51 -22.37
N ASN A 97 18.13 -2.11 -22.94
CA ASN A 97 17.70 -2.53 -24.27
C ASN A 97 18.15 -1.61 -25.41
N ASN A 98 18.61 -0.40 -25.10
CA ASN A 98 19.03 0.59 -26.10
C ASN A 98 20.47 1.05 -25.84
N ILE A 99 21.20 1.34 -26.92
CA ILE A 99 22.52 1.97 -26.82
C ILE A 99 22.31 3.42 -26.37
N VAL A 100 22.38 3.66 -25.07
CA VAL A 100 22.31 5.00 -24.52
C VAL A 100 23.71 5.60 -24.61
N GLY A 101 23.88 6.57 -25.51
CA GLY A 101 25.12 7.32 -25.63
C GLY A 101 25.43 8.11 -24.35
N PRO A 102 26.70 8.47 -24.12
CA PRO A 102 27.06 9.32 -22.99
C PRO A 102 26.26 10.64 -23.05
N PRO A 103 25.95 11.24 -21.89
CA PRO A 103 25.29 12.53 -21.86
C PRO A 103 26.11 13.56 -22.66
N PRO A 104 25.45 14.48 -23.42
CA PRO A 104 26.14 15.45 -24.24
C PRO A 104 27.12 16.35 -23.45
N ASP A 105 28.21 16.77 -24.09
CA ASP A 105 29.30 17.52 -23.43
C ASP A 105 28.84 18.79 -22.70
N HIS A 106 27.91 19.54 -23.29
CA HIS A 106 27.36 20.75 -22.67
C HIS A 106 26.54 20.47 -21.40
N VAL A 107 26.01 19.26 -21.24
CA VAL A 107 25.32 18.80 -20.03
C VAL A 107 26.35 18.45 -18.95
N LEU A 108 27.42 17.74 -19.32
CA LEU A 108 28.53 17.42 -18.42
C LEU A 108 29.19 18.68 -17.86
N GLU A 109 29.42 19.70 -18.69
CA GLU A 109 30.01 20.96 -18.25
C GLU A 109 29.11 21.72 -17.26
N LYS A 110 27.79 21.73 -17.49
CA LYS A 110 26.81 22.33 -16.57
C LYS A 110 26.73 21.57 -15.25
N LEU A 111 26.75 20.23 -15.29
CA LEU A 111 26.77 19.39 -14.10
C LEU A 111 28.04 19.61 -13.29
N GLN A 112 29.21 19.65 -13.93
CA GLN A 112 30.48 19.97 -13.25
C GLN A 112 30.44 21.35 -12.60
N LYS A 113 29.88 22.37 -13.26
CA LYS A 113 29.71 23.72 -12.66
C LYS A 113 28.79 23.71 -11.44
N LEU A 114 27.73 22.90 -11.44
CA LEU A 114 26.84 22.72 -10.29
C LEU A 114 27.54 21.99 -9.15
N PHE A 115 28.16 20.84 -9.41
CA PHE A 115 28.89 20.07 -8.39
C PHE A 115 30.08 20.83 -7.79
N ASN A 116 30.78 21.63 -8.59
CA ASN A 116 31.88 22.48 -8.10
C ASN A 116 31.38 23.62 -7.20
N LYS A 117 30.15 24.12 -7.41
CA LYS A 117 29.52 25.10 -6.52
C LYS A 117 29.00 24.48 -5.22
N THR A 118 28.56 23.23 -5.26
CA THR A 118 28.01 22.51 -4.09
C THR A 118 29.08 21.74 -3.29
N ARG A 119 30.35 21.74 -3.75
CA ARG A 119 31.47 21.24 -2.94
C ARG A 119 31.63 22.13 -1.71
N VAL A 120 30.98 21.75 -0.62
CA VAL A 120 31.31 22.24 0.72
C VAL A 120 32.80 21.95 0.89
N PRO A 121 33.65 22.97 1.12
CA PRO A 121 35.06 22.73 1.36
C PRO A 121 35.17 21.79 2.55
N ALA A 122 35.88 20.68 2.37
CA ALA A 122 36.25 19.80 3.48
C ALA A 122 36.87 20.68 4.56
N PHE A 123 36.27 20.65 5.75
CA PHE A 123 36.74 21.31 6.95
C PHE A 123 38.26 21.06 7.05
N LYS A 124 39.08 22.10 6.83
CA LYS A 124 40.51 22.01 7.12
C LYS A 124 40.65 21.96 8.64
N ASP A 125 41.38 20.96 9.09
CA ASP A 125 41.69 20.67 10.48
C ASP A 125 42.17 21.91 11.24
N TYR A 126 41.48 22.25 12.34
CA TYR A 126 42.06 23.08 13.40
C TYR A 126 42.90 22.17 14.30
N SER A 127 44.10 21.83 13.84
CA SER A 127 45.13 21.22 14.69
C SER A 127 46.46 21.91 14.40
N GLY A 128 46.67 23.08 15.00
CA GLY A 128 47.93 23.81 14.91
C GLY A 128 47.85 25.18 15.57
N GLY A 129 48.30 25.26 16.82
CA GLY A 129 48.40 26.52 17.56
C GLY A 129 48.32 26.37 19.07
N GLY A 130 49.07 25.41 19.64
CA GLY A 130 49.44 25.51 21.06
C GLY A 130 50.79 26.22 21.12
N ASP A 131 50.78 27.48 21.55
CA ASP A 131 51.89 28.14 22.22
C ASP A 131 51.49 29.57 22.56
N GLU A 132 50.76 29.75 23.66
CA GLU A 132 50.77 30.99 24.46
C GLU A 132 50.46 30.61 25.91
N ASN A 133 51.48 30.54 26.76
CA ASN A 133 51.40 30.97 28.16
C ASN A 133 52.79 31.31 28.68
N GLU A 134 52.89 32.59 29.05
CA GLU A 134 53.87 33.24 29.92
C GLU A 134 54.14 32.49 31.23
#